data_AF-Q207X4-F1
#
_entry.id   AF-Q207X4-F1
#
_cell.length_a   1.000
_cell.length_b   1.000
_cell.length_c   1.000
_cell.angle_alpha   90.00
_cell.angle_beta   90.00
_cell.angle_gamma   90.00
#
_symmetry.space_group_name_H-M   'P 1'
#
loop_
_entity.id
_entity.type
_entity.pdbx_description
1 polymer ?
#
loop_
_entity_poly.entity_id
_entity_poly.type
_entity_poly.pdbx_seq_one_letter_code
_entity_poly.pdbx_strand_id
1 'polypeptide(L)'
;GVVVSAVRSMRKKGINCTWVGSWYDKGAENKKLEESLGPNYVPIFLPAQLEENYYAGFCKQVLWPLLHYQMIQSSFNVKWWNAYVLANEIFADTIANIYKKGDLIFVQDYHLMLLPKLLRERFPDAKIGFFLHTPFPTSELYRTLAPRTDILKGLLGANLLGFQTWDYSRHFFSTLTRILGVEFN
;
A
#
# COMPACT_ATOMS: atom_id res chain seq x y z
N GLY A 1 -12.69 9.97 -3.52
CA GLY A 1 -11.51 9.80 -4.39
C GLY A 1 -11.84 8.89 -5.57
N VAL A 2 -11.00 8.92 -6.61
CA VAL A 2 -11.18 8.20 -7.89
C VAL A 2 -11.35 6.69 -7.69
N VAL A 3 -10.61 6.09 -6.75
CA VAL A 3 -10.71 4.66 -6.46
C VAL A 3 -12.09 4.28 -5.89
N VAL A 4 -12.64 5.08 -4.98
CA VAL A 4 -13.99 4.84 -4.40
C VAL A 4 -15.06 4.91 -5.48
N SER A 5 -14.96 5.86 -6.42
CA SER A 5 -15.88 5.92 -7.56
C SER A 5 -15.77 4.71 -8.49
N ALA A 6 -14.55 4.21 -8.72
CA ALA A 6 -14.34 3.00 -9.53
C ALA A 6 -14.98 1.78 -8.88
N VAL A 7 -14.78 1.57 -7.58
CA VAL A 7 -15.39 0.46 -6.81
C VAL A 7 -16.92 0.55 -6.81
N ARG A 8 -17.48 1.75 -6.63
CA ARG A 8 -18.92 1.97 -6.75
C ARG A 8 -19.44 1.62 -8.15
N SER A 9 -18.69 1.97 -9.20
CA SER A 9 -19.05 1.62 -10.59
C SER A 9 -18.99 0.11 -10.85
N MET A 10 -17.96 -0.58 -10.35
CA MET A 10 -17.85 -2.04 -10.44
C MET A 10 -19.04 -2.75 -9.77
N ARG A 11 -19.43 -2.28 -8.57
CA ARG A 11 -20.60 -2.81 -7.87
C ARG A 11 -21.90 -2.58 -8.64
N LYS A 12 -22.09 -1.40 -9.26
CA LYS A 12 -23.23 -1.13 -10.14
C LYS A 12 -23.29 -2.06 -11.35
N LYS A 13 -22.15 -2.59 -11.79
CA LYS A 13 -22.05 -3.60 -12.86
C LYS A 13 -22.19 -5.04 -12.36
N GLY A 14 -22.57 -5.24 -11.10
CA GLY A 14 -22.77 -6.57 -10.51
C GLY A 14 -21.48 -7.28 -10.08
N ILE A 15 -20.34 -6.60 -10.10
CA ILE A 15 -19.08 -7.18 -9.62
C ILE A 15 -19.08 -7.12 -8.09
N ASN A 16 -18.92 -8.28 -7.44
CA ASN A 16 -18.76 -8.34 -6.00
C ASN A 16 -17.38 -7.79 -5.61
N CYS A 17 -17.35 -6.71 -4.82
CA CYS A 17 -16.10 -6.06 -4.42
C CYS A 17 -16.18 -5.62 -2.96
N THR A 18 -15.28 -6.13 -2.13
CA THR A 18 -15.10 -5.66 -0.76
C THR A 18 -14.02 -4.58 -0.72
N TRP A 19 -14.29 -3.49 0.01
CA TRP A 19 -13.31 -2.43 0.25
C TRP A 19 -12.73 -2.57 1.65
N VAL A 20 -11.42 -2.77 1.74
CA VAL A 20 -10.66 -2.74 3.00
C VAL A 20 -9.93 -1.41 3.07
N GLY A 21 -10.11 -0.65 4.14
CA GLY A 21 -9.48 0.66 4.27
C GLY A 21 -9.39 1.15 5.71
N SER A 22 -8.39 1.97 5.99
CA SER A 22 -8.18 2.53 7.32
C SER A 22 -9.11 3.71 7.59
N TRP A 23 -9.47 3.84 8.87
CA TRP A 23 -10.25 4.93 9.43
C TRP A 23 -9.63 5.36 10.78
N TYR A 24 -9.87 6.61 11.15
CA TYR A 24 -9.55 7.09 12.49
C TYR A 24 -10.30 6.26 13.53
N ASP A 25 -9.56 5.75 14.52
CA ASP A 25 -10.16 5.08 15.67
C ASP A 25 -10.94 6.09 16.54
N LYS A 26 -12.25 5.90 16.62
CA LYS A 26 -13.19 6.68 17.42
C LYS A 26 -13.73 5.89 18.62
N GLY A 27 -13.08 4.78 18.98
CA GLY A 27 -13.49 3.93 20.10
C GLY A 27 -14.91 3.41 19.94
N ALA A 28 -15.80 3.76 20.87
CA ALA A 28 -17.19 3.27 20.91
C ALA A 28 -18.00 3.61 19.65
N GLU A 29 -17.61 4.63 18.88
CA GLU A 29 -18.29 5.01 17.63
C GLU A 29 -17.93 4.12 16.43
N ASN A 30 -16.86 3.33 16.51
CA ASN A 30 -16.40 2.48 15.42
C ASN A 30 -17.48 1.49 14.98
N LYS A 31 -18.21 0.90 15.93
CA LYS A 31 -19.30 -0.04 15.65
C LYS A 31 -20.43 0.61 14.84
N LYS A 32 -20.79 1.85 15.18
CA LYS A 32 -21.80 2.61 14.41
C LYS A 32 -21.31 2.90 12.99
N LEU A 33 -20.01 3.17 12.82
CA LEU A 33 -19.42 3.35 11.50
C LEU A 33 -19.48 2.05 10.68
N GLU A 34 -19.06 0.93 11.26
CA GLU A 34 -19.14 -0.40 10.62
C GLU A 34 -20.56 -0.70 10.10
N GLU A 35 -21.57 -0.52 10.96
CA GLU A 35 -22.97 -0.73 10.61
C GLU A 35 -23.43 0.19 9.46
N SER A 36 -22.91 1.42 9.39
CA SER A 36 -23.28 2.39 8.36
C SER A 36 -22.61 2.16 6.99
N LEU A 37 -21.43 1.53 6.95
CA LEU A 37 -20.69 1.31 5.70
C LEU A 37 -21.31 0.20 4.84
N GLY A 38 -21.99 -0.76 5.48
CA GLY A 38 -22.65 -1.89 4.83
C GLY A 38 -21.70 -3.07 4.53
N PRO A 39 -22.22 -4.19 4.01
CA PRO A 39 -21.54 -5.50 4.06
C PRO A 39 -20.29 -5.62 3.18
N ASN A 40 -20.10 -4.69 2.23
CA ASN A 40 -18.98 -4.71 1.29
C ASN A 40 -17.82 -3.80 1.75
N TYR A 41 -17.79 -3.41 3.01
CA TYR A 41 -16.75 -2.57 3.58
C TYR A 41 -16.21 -3.21 4.85
N VAL A 42 -14.88 -3.25 4.95
CA VAL A 42 -14.17 -3.74 6.13
C VAL A 42 -13.26 -2.60 6.60
N PRO A 43 -13.71 -1.81 7.59
CA PRO A 43 -12.89 -0.74 8.13
C PRO A 43 -11.77 -1.31 9.01
N ILE A 44 -10.60 -0.68 8.94
CA ILE A 44 -9.48 -0.92 9.84
C ILE A 44 -9.33 0.32 10.72
N PHE A 45 -9.53 0.18 12.02
CA PHE A 45 -9.35 1.26 12.97
C PHE A 45 -7.92 1.24 13.50
N LEU A 46 -7.09 2.15 13.00
CA LEU A 46 -5.72 2.28 13.47
C LEU A 46 -5.70 3.17 14.72
N PRO A 47 -5.03 2.74 15.81
CA PRO A 47 -4.86 3.59 16.99
C PRO A 47 -4.24 4.94 16.60
N ALA A 48 -4.70 6.03 17.22
CA ALA A 48 -4.30 7.39 16.84
C ALA A 48 -2.77 7.58 16.74
N GLN A 49 -2.01 7.02 17.69
CA GLN A 49 -0.56 7.11 17.68
C GLN A 49 0.09 6.29 16.53
N LEU A 50 -0.52 5.17 16.15
CA LEU A 50 -0.08 4.38 15.00
C LEU A 50 -0.36 5.15 13.71
N GLU A 51 -1.58 5.68 13.54
CA GLU A 51 -1.96 6.48 12.38
C GLU A 51 -1.06 7.71 12.21
N GLU A 52 -0.74 8.41 13.30
CA GLU A 52 0.17 9.55 13.28
C GLU A 52 1.57 9.15 12.78
N ASN A 53 2.15 8.08 13.32
CA ASN A 53 3.50 7.65 12.91
C ASN A 53 3.54 7.02 11.50
N TYR A 54 2.48 6.31 11.12
CA TYR A 54 2.35 5.64 9.83
C TYR A 54 2.04 6.64 8.72
N TYR A 55 0.92 7.35 8.83
CA TYR A 55 0.39 8.21 7.78
C TYR A 55 1.07 9.59 7.82
N ALA A 56 0.90 10.34 8.92
CA ALA A 56 1.46 11.69 9.02
C ALA A 56 3.00 11.68 9.07
N GLY A 57 3.60 10.64 9.67
CA GLY A 57 5.03 10.38 9.73
C GLY A 57 5.59 9.76 8.45
N PHE A 58 5.62 8.43 8.33
CA PHE A 58 6.32 7.77 7.24
C PHE A 58 5.74 8.10 5.86
N CYS A 59 4.42 8.02 5.69
CA CYS A 59 3.81 8.26 4.38
C CYS A 59 3.99 9.72 3.95
N LYS A 60 3.66 10.70 4.80
CA LYS A 60 3.68 12.12 4.42
C LYS A 60 5.04 12.81 4.54
N GLN A 61 5.92 12.41 5.47
CA GLN A 61 7.25 13.03 5.61
C GLN A 61 8.35 12.30 4.82
N VAL A 62 8.17 11.01 4.50
CA VAL A 62 9.23 10.21 3.84
C VAL A 62 8.82 9.82 2.42
N LEU A 63 7.75 9.03 2.28
CA LEU A 63 7.36 8.51 0.95
C LEU A 63 6.85 9.61 0.03
N TRP A 64 5.96 10.47 0.52
CA TRP A 64 5.37 11.51 -0.32
C TRP A 64 6.42 12.46 -0.93
N PRO A 65 7.34 13.07 -0.16
CA PRO A 65 8.38 13.92 -0.74
C PRO A 65 9.25 13.15 -1.73
N LEU A 66 9.70 11.94 -1.36
CA LEU A 66 10.52 11.10 -2.23
C LEU A 66 9.85 10.81 -3.58
N LEU A 67 8.58 10.38 -3.53
CA LEU A 67 7.79 10.03 -4.72
C LEU A 67 7.43 11.26 -5.56
N HIS A 68 7.54 12.48 -5.01
CA HIS A 68 7.31 13.75 -5.72
C HIS A 68 8.62 14.49 -6.03
N TYR A 69 9.75 13.78 -6.11
CA TYR A 69 11.04 14.35 -6.48
C TYR A 69 11.56 15.44 -5.53
N GLN A 70 11.11 15.42 -4.28
CA GLN A 70 11.56 16.30 -3.22
C GLN A 70 12.59 15.59 -2.34
N MET A 71 13.57 16.33 -1.83
CA MET A 71 14.50 15.78 -0.85
C MET A 71 13.76 15.46 0.45
N ILE A 72 14.03 14.27 1.00
CA ILE A 72 13.59 13.90 2.34
C ILE A 72 14.34 14.81 3.32
N GLN A 73 13.61 15.68 4.02
CA GLN A 73 14.21 16.65 4.94
C GLN A 73 14.49 16.06 6.33
N SER A 74 13.81 14.96 6.68
CA SER A 74 13.94 14.30 7.99
C SER A 74 15.00 13.20 7.96
N SER A 75 15.74 13.05 9.06
CA SER A 75 16.54 11.83 9.30
C SER A 75 15.64 10.60 9.37
N PHE A 76 16.22 9.41 9.14
CA PHE A 76 15.48 8.16 9.23
C PHE A 76 14.91 7.96 10.64
N ASN A 77 13.60 7.86 10.74
CA ASN A 77 12.89 7.65 11.98
C ASN A 77 12.39 6.21 12.07
N VAL A 78 13.04 5.42 12.93
CA VAL A 78 12.71 4.00 13.15
C VAL A 78 11.27 3.83 13.65
N LYS A 79 10.73 4.76 14.45
CA LYS A 79 9.35 4.69 14.95
C LYS A 79 8.35 4.80 13.80
N TRP A 80 8.60 5.70 12.85
CA TRP A 80 7.76 5.86 11.67
C TRP A 80 7.84 4.63 10.76
N TRP A 81 9.03 4.09 10.55
CA TRP A 81 9.19 2.85 9.78
C TRP A 81 8.45 1.67 10.41
N ASN A 82 8.63 1.44 11.71
CA ASN A 82 7.95 0.36 12.41
C ASN A 82 6.42 0.53 12.40
N ALA A 83 5.93 1.76 12.51
CA ALA A 83 4.51 2.07 12.35
C ALA A 83 4.00 1.73 10.93
N TYR A 84 4.79 2.01 9.89
CA TYR A 84 4.46 1.67 8.51
C TYR A 84 4.38 0.16 8.26
N VAL A 85 5.35 -0.59 8.80
CA VAL A 85 5.33 -2.06 8.79
C VAL A 85 4.10 -2.58 9.52
N LEU A 86 3.87 -2.13 10.76
CA LEU A 86 2.74 -2.59 11.58
C LEU A 86 1.38 -2.29 10.93
N ALA A 87 1.20 -1.10 10.34
CA ALA A 87 -0.01 -0.79 9.61
C ALA A 87 -0.22 -1.74 8.42
N ASN A 88 0.83 -2.01 7.63
CA ASN A 88 0.74 -2.96 6.51
C ASN A 88 0.43 -4.39 6.98
N GLU A 89 0.96 -4.83 8.12
CA GLU A 89 0.63 -6.13 8.72
C GLU A 89 -0.83 -6.21 9.16
N ILE A 90 -1.37 -5.17 9.80
CA ILE A 90 -2.79 -5.13 10.19
C ILE A 90 -3.70 -5.23 8.96
N PHE A 91 -3.34 -4.58 7.85
CA PHE A 91 -4.04 -4.74 6.57
C PHE A 91 -3.95 -6.17 6.06
N ALA A 92 -2.76 -6.79 6.10
CA ALA A 92 -2.57 -8.17 5.65
C ALA A 92 -3.40 -9.16 6.47
N ASP A 93 -3.42 -9.02 7.80
CA ASP A 93 -4.20 -9.88 8.71
C ASP A 93 -5.70 -9.69 8.51
N THR A 94 -6.15 -8.44 8.34
CA THR A 94 -7.56 -8.14 8.07
C THR A 94 -8.02 -8.78 6.76
N ILE A 95 -7.21 -8.66 5.71
CA ILE A 95 -7.51 -9.29 4.42
C ILE A 95 -7.49 -10.82 4.55
N ALA A 96 -6.54 -11.37 5.31
CA ALA A 96 -6.44 -12.81 5.52
C ALA A 96 -7.69 -13.43 6.16
N ASN A 97 -8.36 -12.70 7.03
CA ASN A 97 -9.60 -13.15 7.67
C ASN A 97 -10.81 -13.22 6.73
N ILE A 98 -10.79 -12.51 5.61
CA ILE A 98 -11.92 -12.41 4.68
C ILE A 98 -11.64 -12.98 3.29
N TYR A 99 -10.37 -13.22 2.97
CA TYR A 99 -9.92 -13.71 1.67
C TYR A 99 -10.47 -15.11 1.38
N LYS A 100 -10.98 -15.29 0.16
CA LYS A 100 -11.38 -16.61 -0.36
C LYS A 100 -10.46 -16.97 -1.51
N LYS A 101 -10.10 -18.26 -1.59
CA LYS A 101 -9.26 -18.76 -2.69
C LYS A 101 -9.88 -18.40 -4.04
N GLY A 102 -9.11 -17.71 -4.87
CA GLY A 102 -9.53 -17.25 -6.18
C GLY A 102 -9.91 -15.77 -6.25
N ASP A 103 -10.08 -15.10 -5.10
CA ASP A 103 -10.29 -13.65 -5.06
C ASP A 103 -9.09 -12.90 -5.68
N LEU A 104 -9.40 -11.79 -6.34
CA LEU A 104 -8.40 -10.84 -6.81
C LEU A 104 -8.23 -9.75 -5.76
N ILE A 105 -6.99 -9.58 -5.28
CA ILE A 105 -6.62 -8.52 -4.34
C ILE A 105 -5.97 -7.40 -5.14
N PHE A 106 -6.51 -6.19 -5.05
CA PHE A 106 -5.95 -5.03 -5.75
C PHE A 106 -5.55 -3.92 -4.78
N VAL A 107 -4.26 -3.88 -4.45
CA VAL A 107 -3.66 -2.93 -3.50
C VAL A 107 -3.47 -1.57 -4.16
N GLN A 108 -3.72 -0.50 -3.41
CA GLN A 108 -3.71 0.85 -3.93
C GLN A 108 -2.74 1.74 -3.16
N ASP A 109 -1.85 2.36 -3.92
CA ASP A 109 -1.03 3.51 -3.55
C ASP A 109 0.12 3.26 -2.55
N TYR A 110 0.95 4.29 -2.37
CA TYR A 110 2.22 4.23 -1.65
C TYR A 110 2.12 3.91 -0.15
N HIS A 111 0.92 4.04 0.44
CA HIS A 111 0.70 3.71 1.85
C HIS A 111 0.85 2.20 2.12
N LEU A 112 0.64 1.37 1.10
CA LEU A 112 0.56 -0.09 1.23
C LEU A 112 1.60 -0.84 0.38
N MET A 113 2.81 -0.31 0.24
CA MET A 113 3.84 -0.91 -0.63
C MET A 113 4.44 -2.21 -0.09
N LEU A 114 4.26 -2.53 1.20
CA LEU A 114 4.70 -3.81 1.79
C LEU A 114 3.63 -4.89 1.69
N LEU A 115 2.36 -4.48 1.63
CA LEU A 115 1.21 -5.37 1.65
C LEU A 115 1.26 -6.49 0.59
N PRO A 116 1.73 -6.29 -0.66
CA PRO A 116 1.75 -7.38 -1.63
C PRO A 116 2.61 -8.57 -1.20
N LYS A 117 3.81 -8.33 -0.66
CA LYS A 117 4.69 -9.38 -0.12
C LYS A 117 4.05 -10.08 1.08
N LEU A 118 3.50 -9.32 2.01
CA LEU A 118 2.84 -9.85 3.21
C LEU A 118 1.65 -10.76 2.89
N LEU A 119 0.88 -10.41 1.85
CA LEU A 119 -0.21 -11.24 1.35
C LEU A 119 0.30 -12.47 0.59
N ARG A 120 1.37 -12.35 -0.20
CA ARG A 120 1.99 -13.49 -0.89
C ARG A 120 2.51 -14.54 0.09
N GLU A 121 3.10 -14.11 1.20
CA GLU A 121 3.59 -14.99 2.26
C GLU A 121 2.46 -15.77 2.93
N ARG A 122 1.29 -15.14 3.12
CA ARG A 122 0.08 -15.79 3.65
C ARG A 122 -0.64 -16.65 2.62
N PHE A 123 -0.64 -16.21 1.36
CA PHE A 123 -1.37 -16.83 0.25
C PHE A 123 -0.48 -16.93 -1.00
N PRO A 124 0.34 -17.99 -1.12
CA PRO A 124 1.30 -18.14 -2.22
C PRO A 124 0.69 -18.09 -3.61
N ASP A 125 -0.58 -18.51 -3.78
CA ASP A 125 -1.29 -18.54 -5.06
C ASP A 125 -2.23 -17.35 -5.30
N ALA A 126 -2.27 -16.36 -4.40
CA ALA A 126 -3.21 -15.24 -4.53
C ALA A 126 -2.93 -14.40 -5.78
N LYS A 127 -3.99 -13.89 -6.42
CA LYS A 127 -3.88 -12.91 -7.52
C LYS A 127 -3.80 -11.51 -6.93
N ILE A 128 -2.60 -10.94 -6.92
CA ILE A 128 -2.30 -9.66 -6.28
C ILE A 128 -1.89 -8.65 -7.35
N GLY A 129 -2.70 -7.62 -7.55
CA GLY A 129 -2.29 -6.43 -8.28
C GLY A 129 -1.93 -5.30 -7.31
N PHE A 130 -1.06 -4.39 -7.74
CA PHE A 130 -0.79 -3.14 -7.05
C PHE A 130 -0.76 -2.00 -8.07
N PHE A 131 -1.29 -0.84 -7.71
CA PHE A 131 -1.22 0.37 -8.53
C PHE A 131 -0.71 1.57 -7.72
N LEU A 132 0.35 2.21 -8.20
CA LEU A 132 0.90 3.43 -7.60
C LEU A 132 0.26 4.67 -8.23
N HIS A 133 -0.39 5.50 -7.41
CA HIS A 133 -1.07 6.70 -7.92
C HIS A 133 -0.13 7.91 -8.04
N THR A 134 0.95 7.92 -7.26
CA THR A 134 2.01 8.94 -7.32
C THR A 134 3.00 8.64 -8.45
N PRO A 135 3.90 9.59 -8.77
CA PRO A 135 5.08 9.27 -9.55
C PRO A 135 5.94 8.21 -8.87
N PHE A 136 6.82 7.58 -9.65
CA PHE A 136 7.93 6.79 -9.12
C PHE A 136 9.26 7.50 -9.45
N PRO A 137 10.14 7.73 -8.47
CA PRO A 137 11.35 8.52 -8.63
C PRO A 137 12.42 7.75 -9.40
N THR A 138 13.42 8.46 -9.91
CA THR A 138 14.63 7.83 -10.45
C THR A 138 15.37 7.07 -9.36
N SER A 139 16.18 6.08 -9.76
CA SER A 139 16.95 5.25 -8.82
C SER A 139 17.94 6.06 -7.96
N GLU A 140 18.45 7.16 -8.50
CA GLU A 140 19.39 8.09 -7.89
C GLU A 140 18.76 8.82 -6.71
N LEU A 141 17.47 9.13 -6.81
CA LEU A 141 16.71 9.67 -5.70
C LEU A 141 16.22 8.54 -4.78
N TYR A 142 15.73 7.42 -5.33
CA TYR A 142 15.21 6.30 -4.53
C TYR A 142 16.25 5.71 -3.56
N ARG A 143 17.52 5.66 -3.93
CA ARG A 143 18.61 5.18 -3.06
C ARG A 143 18.78 5.97 -1.76
N THR A 144 18.22 7.18 -1.66
CA THR A 144 18.20 7.98 -0.42
C THR A 144 17.24 7.41 0.63
N LEU A 145 16.26 6.60 0.21
CA LEU A 145 15.34 5.93 1.12
C LEU A 145 16.09 4.86 1.94
N ALA A 146 16.03 4.98 3.26
CA ALA A 146 16.68 4.03 4.16
C ALA A 146 16.14 2.58 3.99
N PRO A 147 14.83 2.29 4.11
CA PRO A 147 14.28 0.95 3.91
C PRO A 147 14.00 0.61 2.44
N ARG A 148 14.80 1.13 1.50
CA ARG A 148 14.63 0.95 0.05
C ARG A 148 14.45 -0.51 -0.37
N THR A 149 15.26 -1.42 0.19
CA THR A 149 15.23 -2.83 -0.16
C THR A 149 13.92 -3.49 0.26
N ASP A 150 13.43 -3.16 1.46
CA ASP A 150 12.20 -3.74 1.99
C ASP A 150 10.97 -3.28 1.21
N ILE A 151 10.92 -1.99 0.83
CA ILE A 151 9.83 -1.47 0.01
C ILE A 151 9.81 -2.10 -1.38
N LEU A 152 10.96 -2.22 -2.06
CA LEU A 152 11.03 -2.89 -3.37
C LEU A 152 10.60 -4.36 -3.28
N LYS A 153 11.09 -5.09 -2.27
CA LYS A 153 10.68 -6.48 -2.03
C LYS A 153 9.18 -6.58 -1.71
N GLY A 154 8.65 -5.60 -0.98
CA GLY A 154 7.22 -5.44 -0.70
C GLY A 154 6.38 -5.45 -1.98
N LEU A 155 6.75 -4.58 -2.93
CA LEU A 155 6.08 -4.48 -4.23
C LEU A 155 6.21 -5.76 -5.07
N LEU A 156 7.38 -6.41 -5.05
CA LEU A 156 7.64 -7.64 -5.81
C LEU A 156 6.78 -8.84 -5.38
N GLY A 157 6.00 -8.75 -4.29
CA GLY A 157 4.99 -9.75 -3.95
C GLY A 157 3.75 -9.74 -4.89
N ALA A 158 3.54 -8.66 -5.64
CA ALA A 158 2.45 -8.53 -6.59
C ALA A 158 2.71 -9.30 -7.89
N ASN A 159 1.65 -9.84 -8.50
CA ASN A 159 1.68 -10.39 -9.85
C ASN A 159 1.71 -9.29 -10.92
N LEU A 160 1.09 -8.14 -10.62
CA LEU A 160 0.98 -7.00 -11.54
C LEU A 160 1.27 -5.71 -10.78
N LEU A 161 2.20 -4.92 -11.32
CA LEU A 161 2.53 -3.58 -10.84
C LEU A 161 2.12 -2.55 -11.90
N GLY A 162 1.20 -1.67 -11.53
CA GLY A 162 0.73 -0.57 -12.37
C GLY A 162 1.26 0.78 -11.91
N PHE A 163 1.55 1.66 -12.89
CA PHE A 163 2.03 3.01 -12.70
C PHE A 163 1.23 3.98 -13.59
N GLN A 164 1.22 5.27 -13.24
CA GLN A 164 0.53 6.30 -14.04
C GLN A 164 1.07 6.45 -15.46
N THR A 165 2.38 6.24 -15.66
CA THR A 165 3.04 6.41 -16.95
C THR A 165 4.07 5.31 -17.20
N TRP A 166 4.43 5.14 -18.47
CA TRP A 166 5.53 4.26 -18.88
C TRP A 166 6.88 4.69 -18.30
N ASP A 167 7.12 5.99 -18.13
CA ASP A 167 8.40 6.47 -17.57
C ASP A 167 8.58 6.05 -16.11
N TYR A 168 7.51 6.09 -15.31
CA TYR A 168 7.57 5.64 -13.93
C TYR A 168 7.82 4.14 -13.81
N SER A 169 7.28 3.31 -14.72
CA SER A 169 7.63 1.89 -14.75
C SER A 169 9.10 1.68 -15.12
N ARG A 170 9.65 2.43 -16.09
CA ARG A 170 11.08 2.38 -16.43
C ARG A 170 11.98 2.77 -15.25
N HIS A 171 11.62 3.82 -14.50
CA HIS A 171 12.36 4.21 -13.30
C HIS A 171 12.32 3.13 -12.23
N PHE A 172 11.17 2.47 -12.04
CA PHE A 172 11.05 1.34 -11.13
C PHE A 172 11.95 0.17 -11.55
N PHE A 173 11.93 -0.24 -12.82
CA PHE A 173 12.81 -1.30 -13.31
C PHE A 173 14.30 -0.96 -13.11
N SER A 174 14.71 0.25 -13.48
CA SER A 174 16.08 0.72 -13.25
C SER A 174 16.47 0.66 -11.76
N THR A 175 15.53 1.01 -10.87
CA THR A 175 15.72 0.95 -9.42
C THR A 175 15.87 -0.48 -8.93
N LEU A 176 15.06 -1.42 -9.42
CA LEU A 176 15.18 -2.85 -9.10
C LEU A 176 16.53 -3.42 -9.53
N THR A 177 16.99 -3.11 -10.75
CA THR A 177 18.31 -3.56 -11.22
C THR A 177 19.44 -2.98 -10.37
N ARG A 178 19.40 -1.67 -10.08
CA ARG A 178 20.48 -1.00 -9.35
C ARG A 178 20.56 -1.34 -7.86
N ILE A 179 19.42 -1.65 -7.23
CA ILE A 179 19.36 -1.87 -5.78
C ILE A 179 19.27 -3.35 -5.42
N LEU A 180 18.52 -4.15 -6.19
CA LEU A 180 18.31 -5.57 -5.93
C LEU A 180 19.10 -6.48 -6.88
N GLY A 181 19.74 -5.95 -7.93
CA GLY A 181 20.44 -6.76 -8.93
C GLY A 181 19.52 -7.58 -9.81
N VAL A 182 18.23 -7.22 -9.91
CA VAL A 182 17.27 -7.94 -10.76
C VAL A 182 17.43 -7.49 -12.20
N GLU A 183 17.80 -8.41 -13.08
CA GLU A 183 17.84 -8.19 -14.52
C GLU A 183 16.48 -8.54 -15.14
N PHE A 184 15.99 -7.67 -16.01
CA PHE A 184 14.77 -7.90 -16.78
C PHE A 184 15.20 -8.20 -18.22
N ASN A 185 14.95 -9.44 -18.66
CA ASN A 185 15.12 -9.88 -20.05
C ASN A 185 13.95 -9.43 -20.92
#